data_AF-A0A1G0CHN2-F1
#
_entry.id   AF-A0A1G0CHN2-F1
#
_cell.length_a   1.000
_cell.length_b   1.000
_cell.length_c   1.000
_cell.angle_alpha   90.00
_cell.angle_beta   90.00
_cell.angle_gamma   90.00
#
_symmetry.space_group_name_H-M   'P 1'
#
loop_
_entity.id
_entity.type
_entity.pdbx_description
1 polymer ?
#
loop_
_entity_poly.entity_id
_entity_poly.type
_entity_poly.pdbx_seq_one_letter_code
_entity_poly.pdbx_strand_id
1 'polypeptide(L)'
;MSDWRLEKKKLSSTKLLTSNSKLQLHQLIKLLEDVIPVGRKLLEGIPTDHFKEPMFIKINIFERHINRIEVIIPLLKQWEESPFVEDSIGLIVRACLSDVISQFYLEDVHSKVRSCPSPEEDEYLETASSLLADHIHTGLRHIKALTDSGVFTREQGIKSIDDWRALYPPYFKNEPANYDNPTKNVLPKPYPSASQIIKLIRNSDLLKKFDLDNLYIGFFFYSKYEHFGATTNSLQNTDMNMLFYFMMDSFTYILLSCQLLSVHFEDANYKYYKQINSDYECDTEGSDKIFLIREEFVRILNTNRPTEYIDPI
;
A
#
# COMPACT_ATOMS: atom_id res chain seq x y z
N MET A 1 -9.94 -39.07 30.83
CA MET A 1 -9.04 -37.90 30.69
C MET A 1 -8.36 -38.04 29.35
N SER A 2 -8.87 -37.34 28.33
CA SER A 2 -8.23 -37.29 27.02
C SER A 2 -6.87 -36.62 27.17
N ASP A 3 -5.88 -37.19 26.51
CA ASP A 3 -4.49 -36.80 26.65
C ASP A 3 -4.28 -35.46 25.92
N TRP A 4 -4.49 -34.34 26.62
CA TRP A 4 -4.29 -32.97 26.12
C TRP A 4 -2.90 -32.76 25.48
N ARG A 5 -1.93 -33.62 25.83
CA ARG A 5 -0.59 -33.66 25.24
C ARG A 5 -0.59 -34.22 23.82
N LEU A 6 -1.47 -35.17 23.49
CA LEU A 6 -1.67 -35.68 22.13
C LEU A 6 -2.39 -34.65 21.25
N GLU A 7 -3.33 -33.87 21.80
CA GLU A 7 -3.94 -32.74 21.08
C GLU A 7 -2.92 -31.63 20.80
N LYS A 8 -2.04 -31.28 21.75
CA LYS A 8 -0.93 -30.32 21.52
C LYS A 8 0.04 -30.78 20.42
N LYS A 9 0.33 -32.08 20.32
CA LYS A 9 1.18 -32.65 19.25
C LYS A 9 0.50 -32.69 17.88
N LYS A 10 -0.82 -32.89 17.82
CA LYS A 10 -1.59 -32.77 16.57
C LYS A 10 -1.77 -31.31 16.13
N LEU A 11 -1.93 -30.39 17.10
CA LEU A 11 -1.93 -28.94 16.88
C LEU A 11 -0.56 -28.38 16.49
N SER A 12 0.55 -29.10 16.76
CA SER A 12 1.90 -28.64 16.38
C SER A 12 2.26 -28.96 14.93
N SER A 13 1.69 -30.01 14.33
CA SER A 13 1.98 -30.37 12.92
C SER A 13 1.24 -29.50 11.90
N THR A 14 0.10 -28.90 12.25
CA THR A 14 -0.64 -27.93 11.43
C THR A 14 -0.10 -26.50 11.55
N LYS A 15 0.96 -26.30 12.36
CA LYS A 15 1.53 -24.99 12.67
C LYS A 15 2.91 -24.73 12.05
N LEU A 16 3.38 -25.63 11.20
CA LEU A 16 4.67 -25.49 10.52
C LEU A 16 4.47 -25.44 9.01
N LEU A 17 5.24 -24.59 8.34
CA LEU A 17 5.28 -24.51 6.89
C LEU A 17 5.84 -25.81 6.30
N THR A 18 5.25 -26.27 5.19
CA THR A 18 5.84 -27.38 4.41
C THR A 18 7.19 -26.99 3.83
N SER A 19 8.00 -27.98 3.41
CA SER A 19 9.27 -27.72 2.71
C SER A 19 9.08 -26.87 1.46
N ASN A 20 7.97 -27.03 0.74
CA ASN A 20 7.65 -26.21 -0.43
C ASN A 20 7.34 -24.77 -0.04
N SER A 21 6.50 -24.57 0.97
CA SER A 21 6.16 -23.22 1.48
C SER A 21 7.38 -22.49 2.03
N LYS A 22 8.32 -23.21 2.66
CA LYS A 22 9.62 -22.63 3.09
C LYS A 22 10.46 -22.16 1.91
N LEU A 23 10.56 -22.97 0.85
CA LEU A 23 11.26 -22.58 -0.37
C LEU A 23 10.63 -21.32 -1.00
N GLN A 24 9.30 -21.28 -1.09
CA GLN A 24 8.57 -20.12 -1.60
C GLN A 24 8.75 -18.87 -0.72
N LEU A 25 8.79 -19.03 0.61
CA LEU A 25 9.09 -17.96 1.56
C LEU A 25 10.50 -17.39 1.32
N HIS A 26 11.52 -18.24 1.14
CA HIS A 26 12.88 -17.79 0.85
C HIS A 26 12.98 -17.07 -0.50
N GLN A 27 12.26 -17.56 -1.51
CA GLN A 27 12.16 -16.89 -2.82
C GLN A 27 11.52 -15.51 -2.68
N LEU A 28 10.41 -15.40 -1.93
CA LEU A 28 9.77 -14.12 -1.65
C LEU A 28 10.72 -13.18 -0.91
N ILE A 29 11.34 -13.61 0.18
CA ILE A 29 12.28 -12.77 0.95
C ILE A 29 13.38 -12.23 0.04
N LYS A 30 13.99 -13.09 -0.80
CA LYS A 30 15.02 -12.67 -1.75
C LYS A 30 14.48 -11.65 -2.76
N LEU A 31 13.29 -11.89 -3.32
CA LEU A 31 12.65 -10.95 -4.22
C LEU A 31 12.44 -9.58 -3.55
N LEU A 32 11.95 -9.57 -2.30
CA LEU A 32 11.74 -8.34 -1.54
C LEU A 32 13.08 -7.61 -1.25
N GLU A 33 14.13 -8.35 -0.91
CA GLU A 33 15.48 -7.82 -0.71
C GLU A 33 16.05 -7.19 -2.00
N ASP A 34 15.80 -7.80 -3.17
CA ASP A 34 16.23 -7.28 -4.47
C ASP A 34 15.42 -6.03 -4.89
N VAL A 35 14.12 -5.98 -4.54
CA VAL A 35 13.20 -4.90 -4.89
C VAL A 35 13.50 -3.60 -4.13
N ILE A 36 13.85 -3.66 -2.85
CA ILE A 36 14.10 -2.48 -2.00
C ILE A 36 15.13 -1.51 -2.60
N PRO A 37 16.37 -1.93 -2.93
CA PRO A 37 17.39 -0.99 -3.39
C PRO A 37 17.00 -0.32 -4.72
N VAL A 38 16.34 -1.05 -5.62
CA VAL A 38 15.87 -0.47 -6.90
C VAL A 38 14.66 0.44 -6.69
N GLY A 39 13.74 0.08 -5.80
CA GLY A 39 12.63 0.94 -5.40
C GLY A 39 13.08 2.24 -4.75
N ARG A 40 14.09 2.20 -3.87
CA ARG A 40 14.71 3.41 -3.29
C ARG A 40 15.34 4.30 -4.35
N LYS A 41 16.09 3.72 -5.30
CA LYS A 41 16.65 4.47 -6.44
C LYS A 41 15.57 5.12 -7.31
N LEU A 42 14.44 4.45 -7.52
CA LEU A 42 13.31 5.05 -8.23
C LEU A 42 12.78 6.27 -7.47
N LEU A 43 12.57 6.16 -6.16
CA LEU A 43 12.12 7.28 -5.32
C LEU A 43 13.08 8.47 -5.36
N GLU A 44 14.39 8.22 -5.24
CA GLU A 44 15.43 9.24 -5.30
C GLU A 44 15.51 9.94 -6.66
N GLY A 45 15.15 9.25 -7.74
CA GLY A 45 15.14 9.79 -9.09
C GLY A 45 13.93 10.68 -9.40
N ILE A 46 12.88 10.66 -8.58
CA ILE A 46 11.63 11.38 -8.86
C ILE A 46 11.73 12.83 -8.34
N PRO A 47 11.60 13.86 -9.21
CA PRO A 47 11.70 15.26 -8.81
C PRO A 47 10.48 15.70 -7.98
N THR A 48 10.64 15.89 -6.67
CA THR A 48 9.51 16.09 -5.74
C THR A 48 8.77 17.41 -5.85
N ASP A 49 9.31 18.42 -6.53
CA ASP A 49 9.00 19.81 -6.20
C ASP A 49 7.77 20.40 -6.91
N HIS A 50 7.13 19.69 -7.85
CA HIS A 50 6.09 20.28 -8.70
C HIS A 50 4.93 19.35 -9.08
N PHE A 51 4.70 18.27 -8.34
CA PHE A 51 3.66 17.31 -8.71
C PHE A 51 2.23 17.74 -8.36
N LYS A 52 1.31 17.53 -9.30
CA LYS A 52 -0.13 17.54 -9.02
C LYS A 52 -0.47 16.44 -8.01
N GLU A 53 -1.54 16.65 -7.23
CA GLU A 53 -1.98 15.76 -6.14
C GLU A 53 -2.03 14.27 -6.50
N PRO A 54 -2.52 13.84 -7.68
CA PRO A 54 -2.58 12.41 -7.97
C PRO A 54 -1.19 11.77 -8.08
N MET A 55 -0.20 12.48 -8.61
CA MET A 55 1.17 11.97 -8.69
C MET A 55 1.83 11.97 -7.30
N PHE A 56 1.58 13.01 -6.50
CA PHE A 56 1.99 13.03 -5.09
C PHE A 56 1.46 11.81 -4.33
N ILE A 57 0.18 11.47 -4.48
CA ILE A 57 -0.41 10.27 -3.85
C ILE A 57 0.28 8.99 -4.33
N LYS A 58 0.52 8.85 -5.63
CA LYS A 58 1.19 7.67 -6.22
C LYS A 58 2.61 7.47 -5.67
N ILE A 59 3.40 8.54 -5.59
CA ILE A 59 4.75 8.52 -5.01
C ILE A 59 4.68 8.07 -3.55
N ASN A 60 3.77 8.65 -2.76
CA ASN A 60 3.60 8.31 -1.35
C ASN A 60 3.13 6.85 -1.15
N ILE A 61 2.25 6.33 -2.00
CA ILE A 61 1.86 4.91 -1.96
C ILE A 61 3.09 4.03 -2.23
N PHE A 62 3.86 4.33 -3.27
CA PHE A 62 5.06 3.57 -3.61
C PHE A 62 6.10 3.59 -2.49
N GLU A 63 6.37 4.76 -1.93
CA GLU A 63 7.26 4.93 -0.77
C GLU A 63 6.80 4.09 0.42
N ARG A 64 5.50 4.13 0.76
CA ARG A 64 4.94 3.30 1.83
C ARG A 64 5.10 1.81 1.55
N HIS A 65 4.95 1.36 0.30
CA HIS A 65 5.19 -0.04 -0.04
C HIS A 65 6.65 -0.43 0.18
N ILE A 66 7.62 0.34 -0.33
CA ILE A 66 9.04 0.05 -0.16
C ILE A 66 9.43 0.03 1.34
N ASN A 67 8.99 1.03 2.11
CA ASN A 67 9.28 1.10 3.54
C ASN A 67 8.64 -0.07 4.33
N ARG A 68 7.41 -0.45 4.01
CA ARG A 68 6.75 -1.59 4.67
C ARG A 68 7.35 -2.93 4.27
N ILE A 69 7.79 -3.09 3.02
CA ILE A 69 8.53 -4.27 2.57
C ILE A 69 9.84 -4.42 3.36
N GLU A 70 10.57 -3.32 3.58
CA GLU A 70 11.78 -3.36 4.39
C GLU A 70 11.51 -3.79 5.84
N VAL A 71 10.45 -3.26 6.46
CA VAL A 71 10.05 -3.61 7.83
C VAL A 71 9.56 -5.05 7.94
N ILE A 72 8.94 -5.62 6.89
CA ILE A 72 8.34 -6.96 6.95
C ILE A 72 9.37 -8.08 6.76
N ILE A 73 10.49 -7.84 6.09
CA ILE A 73 11.52 -8.88 5.83
C ILE A 73 12.01 -9.56 7.12
N PRO A 74 12.39 -8.84 8.19
CA PRO A 74 12.77 -9.47 9.45
C PRO A 74 11.66 -10.37 10.02
N LEU A 75 10.40 -9.96 9.91
CA LEU A 75 9.25 -10.74 10.37
C LEU A 75 9.05 -12.00 9.53
N LEU A 76 9.18 -11.90 8.19
CA LEU A 76 9.11 -13.05 7.29
C LEU A 76 10.20 -14.08 7.59
N LYS A 77 11.44 -13.62 7.85
CA LYS A 77 12.54 -14.50 8.28
C LYS A 77 12.22 -15.19 9.60
N GLN A 78 11.67 -14.46 10.57
CA GLN A 78 11.27 -15.03 11.85
C GLN A 78 10.08 -15.99 11.74
N TRP A 79 9.23 -15.85 10.72
CA TRP A 79 8.03 -16.67 10.57
C TRP A 79 8.35 -18.16 10.34
N GLU A 80 9.47 -18.46 9.68
CA GLU A 80 9.93 -19.84 9.52
C GLU A 80 10.19 -20.55 10.86
N GLU A 81 10.66 -19.78 11.85
CA GLU A 81 11.02 -20.28 13.18
C GLU A 81 9.85 -20.19 14.17
N SER A 82 8.98 -19.19 14.01
CA SER A 82 7.90 -18.89 14.94
C SER A 82 6.62 -18.46 14.20
N PRO A 83 5.53 -19.23 14.27
CA PRO A 83 4.25 -18.84 13.67
C PRO A 83 3.59 -17.64 14.35
N PHE A 84 4.07 -17.21 15.52
CA PHE A 84 3.43 -16.15 16.32
C PHE A 84 3.65 -14.73 15.78
N VAL A 85 4.52 -14.54 14.78
CA VAL A 85 4.74 -13.23 14.14
C VAL A 85 3.73 -12.93 13.04
N GLU A 86 2.89 -13.91 12.70
CA GLU A 86 1.91 -13.83 11.61
C GLU A 86 0.92 -12.67 11.80
N ASP A 87 0.44 -12.42 13.03
CA ASP A 87 -0.41 -11.28 13.35
C ASP A 87 0.25 -9.93 12.97
N SER A 88 1.56 -9.80 13.25
CA SER A 88 2.32 -8.57 12.96
C SER A 88 2.51 -8.39 11.45
N ILE A 89 2.80 -9.48 10.74
CA ILE A 89 2.87 -9.51 9.28
C ILE A 89 1.52 -9.11 8.69
N GLY A 90 0.43 -9.69 9.21
CA GLY A 90 -0.92 -9.44 8.74
C GLY A 90 -1.37 -7.99 8.87
N LEU A 91 -1.03 -7.32 9.98
CA LEU A 91 -1.32 -5.89 10.16
C LEU A 91 -0.60 -5.01 9.11
N ILE A 92 0.67 -5.32 8.81
CA ILE A 92 1.45 -4.59 7.80
C ILE A 92 0.91 -4.86 6.40
N VAL A 93 0.69 -6.14 6.07
CA VAL A 93 0.17 -6.57 4.77
C VAL A 93 -1.19 -5.93 4.49
N ARG A 94 -2.10 -5.90 5.47
CA ARG A 94 -3.41 -5.26 5.30
C ARG A 94 -3.31 -3.78 4.96
N ALA A 95 -2.44 -3.05 5.65
CA ALA A 95 -2.22 -1.64 5.36
C ALA A 95 -1.72 -1.45 3.92
N CYS A 96 -0.84 -2.33 3.43
CA CYS A 96 -0.44 -2.35 2.02
C CYS A 96 -1.63 -2.67 1.09
N LEU A 97 -2.44 -3.69 1.38
CA LEU A 97 -3.59 -4.03 0.52
C LEU A 97 -4.62 -2.88 0.46
N SER A 98 -4.77 -2.10 1.53
CA SER A 98 -5.59 -0.88 1.51
C SER A 98 -5.06 0.15 0.51
N ASP A 99 -3.74 0.32 0.46
CA ASP A 99 -3.07 1.20 -0.51
C ASP A 99 -3.26 0.67 -1.94
N VAL A 100 -3.16 -0.65 -2.15
CA VAL A 100 -3.43 -1.29 -3.45
C VAL A 100 -4.87 -1.04 -3.92
N ILE A 101 -5.86 -1.19 -3.03
CA ILE A 101 -7.28 -0.92 -3.34
C ILE A 101 -7.47 0.55 -3.72
N SER A 102 -6.82 1.46 -2.99
CA SER A 102 -6.91 2.91 -3.24
C SER A 102 -6.28 3.29 -4.58
N GLN A 103 -5.13 2.68 -4.92
CA GLN A 103 -4.51 2.85 -6.23
C GLN A 103 -5.40 2.34 -7.36
N PHE A 104 -5.93 1.12 -7.25
CA PHE A 104 -6.79 0.56 -8.31
C PHE A 104 -8.03 1.42 -8.53
N TYR A 105 -8.62 1.94 -7.46
CA TYR A 105 -9.73 2.88 -7.59
C TYR A 105 -9.34 4.17 -8.33
N LEU A 106 -8.19 4.76 -8.00
CA LEU A 106 -7.68 5.93 -8.72
C LEU A 106 -7.42 5.62 -10.20
N GLU A 107 -6.90 4.44 -10.55
CA GLU A 107 -6.71 4.04 -11.95
C GLU A 107 -8.03 3.81 -12.69
N ASP A 108 -9.04 3.24 -12.03
CA ASP A 108 -10.38 3.11 -12.62
C ASP A 108 -10.95 4.48 -12.99
N VAL A 109 -10.91 5.42 -12.04
CA VAL A 109 -11.37 6.80 -12.28
C VAL A 109 -10.55 7.43 -13.40
N HIS A 110 -9.22 7.39 -13.35
CA HIS A 110 -8.35 7.96 -14.38
C HIS A 110 -8.59 7.36 -15.78
N SER A 111 -8.93 6.07 -15.87
CA SER A 111 -9.22 5.42 -17.15
C SER A 111 -10.49 5.93 -17.82
N LYS A 112 -11.52 6.26 -17.03
CA LYS A 112 -12.77 6.86 -17.52
C LYS A 112 -12.50 8.24 -18.09
N VAL A 113 -11.71 9.04 -17.36
CA VAL A 113 -11.27 10.39 -17.77
C VAL A 113 -10.47 10.39 -19.08
N ARG A 114 -9.63 9.38 -19.33
CA ARG A 114 -8.87 9.27 -20.59
C ARG A 114 -9.75 8.94 -21.80
N SER A 115 -10.97 8.46 -21.59
CA SER A 115 -11.89 8.10 -22.68
C SER A 115 -12.77 9.25 -23.16
N CYS A 116 -12.84 10.38 -22.43
CA CYS A 116 -13.59 11.58 -22.82
C CYS A 116 -12.86 12.89 -22.40
N PRO A 117 -12.38 13.72 -23.34
CA PRO A 117 -11.66 14.94 -22.96
C PRO A 117 -12.62 16.05 -22.47
N SER A 118 -12.57 16.34 -21.15
CA SER A 118 -13.39 17.27 -20.33
C SER A 118 -14.85 16.82 -20.09
N PRO A 119 -15.51 17.08 -18.93
CA PRO A 119 -15.15 17.67 -17.62
C PRO A 119 -14.42 16.73 -16.64
N GLU A 120 -13.88 15.63 -17.14
CA GLU A 120 -13.51 14.46 -16.33
C GLU A 120 -12.13 14.58 -15.65
N GLU A 121 -11.22 15.47 -16.08
CA GLU A 121 -9.95 15.72 -15.36
C GLU A 121 -10.19 16.27 -13.94
N ASP A 122 -11.28 17.02 -13.76
CA ASP A 122 -11.72 17.52 -12.46
C ASP A 122 -12.21 16.39 -11.54
N GLU A 123 -12.82 15.32 -12.07
CA GLU A 123 -13.29 14.18 -11.27
C GLU A 123 -12.11 13.36 -10.71
N TYR A 124 -11.07 13.15 -11.51
CA TYR A 124 -9.86 12.47 -11.04
C TYR A 124 -9.10 13.30 -10.00
N LEU A 125 -8.99 14.61 -10.23
CA LEU A 125 -8.39 15.53 -9.26
C LEU A 125 -9.22 15.59 -7.98
N GLU A 126 -10.55 15.68 -8.05
CA GLU A 126 -11.45 15.70 -6.90
C GLU A 126 -11.39 14.40 -6.10
N THR A 127 -11.31 13.25 -6.79
CA THR A 127 -11.15 11.94 -6.14
C THR A 127 -9.82 11.84 -5.41
N ALA A 128 -8.71 12.25 -6.04
CA ALA A 128 -7.39 12.30 -5.43
C ALA A 128 -7.38 13.23 -4.21
N SER A 129 -7.95 14.42 -4.37
CA SER A 129 -8.16 15.40 -3.30
C SER A 129 -8.95 14.83 -2.13
N SER A 130 -10.01 14.06 -2.39
CA SER A 130 -10.84 13.46 -1.36
C SER A 130 -10.11 12.36 -0.60
N LEU A 131 -9.31 11.54 -1.29
CA LEU A 131 -8.45 10.54 -0.65
C LEU A 131 -7.42 11.20 0.27
N LEU A 132 -6.76 12.27 -0.18
CA LEU A 132 -5.77 12.97 0.63
C LEU A 132 -6.41 13.65 1.86
N ALA A 133 -7.60 14.22 1.72
CA ALA A 133 -8.35 14.78 2.84
C ALA A 133 -8.75 13.71 3.87
N ASP A 134 -9.23 12.53 3.44
CA ASP A 134 -9.56 11.42 4.35
C ASP A 134 -8.32 10.92 5.09
N HIS A 135 -7.18 10.84 4.39
CA HIS A 135 -5.89 10.51 5.00
C HIS A 135 -5.50 11.51 6.09
N ILE A 136 -5.64 12.82 5.83
CA ILE A 136 -5.39 13.88 6.81
C ILE A 136 -6.34 13.77 8.00
N HIS A 137 -7.63 13.57 7.76
CA HIS A 137 -8.61 13.35 8.82
C HIS A 137 -8.23 12.15 9.71
N THR A 138 -7.82 11.05 9.10
CA THR A 138 -7.46 9.83 9.82
C THR A 138 -6.13 9.96 10.56
N GLY A 139 -5.12 10.60 9.97
CA GLY A 139 -3.84 10.89 10.63
C GLY A 139 -4.02 11.75 11.88
N LEU A 140 -4.80 12.83 11.77
CA LEU A 140 -5.07 13.72 12.91
C LEU A 140 -5.89 13.05 14.02
N ARG A 141 -6.84 12.16 13.67
CA ARG A 141 -7.55 11.33 14.66
C ARG A 141 -6.58 10.42 15.43
N HIS A 142 -5.62 9.80 14.74
CA HIS A 142 -4.62 8.96 15.39
C HIS A 142 -3.67 9.76 16.27
N ILE A 143 -3.16 10.91 15.80
CA ILE A 143 -2.31 11.79 16.61
C ILE A 143 -3.04 12.19 17.90
N LYS A 144 -4.33 12.55 17.80
CA LYS A 144 -5.16 12.83 18.97
C LYS A 144 -5.26 11.62 19.91
N ALA A 145 -5.61 10.45 19.38
CA ALA A 145 -5.73 9.24 20.21
C ALA A 145 -4.41 8.86 20.91
N LEU A 146 -3.26 9.01 20.23
CA LEU A 146 -1.94 8.78 20.81
C LEU A 146 -1.58 9.81 21.89
N THR A 147 -2.01 11.06 21.72
CA THR A 147 -1.84 12.10 22.74
C THR A 147 -2.75 11.84 23.95
N ASP A 148 -4.03 11.53 23.73
CA ASP A 148 -5.01 11.27 24.78
C ASP A 148 -4.66 10.01 25.61
N SER A 149 -4.01 9.02 24.99
CA SER A 149 -3.52 7.81 25.65
C SER A 149 -2.15 7.97 26.32
N GLY A 150 -1.49 9.12 26.18
CA GLY A 150 -0.18 9.42 26.77
C GLY A 150 1.01 8.76 26.07
N VAL A 151 0.82 8.18 24.87
CA VAL A 151 1.93 7.71 24.03
C VAL A 151 2.76 8.89 23.54
N PHE A 152 2.11 9.99 23.19
CA PHE A 152 2.75 11.28 22.92
C PHE A 152 2.53 12.24 24.09
N THR A 153 3.55 13.06 24.40
CA THR A 153 3.33 14.23 25.25
C THR A 153 2.44 15.25 24.52
N ARG A 154 1.84 16.18 25.27
CA ARG A 154 1.03 17.25 24.66
C ARG A 154 1.85 18.07 23.66
N GLU A 155 3.11 18.37 23.97
CA GLU A 155 3.99 19.12 23.07
C GLU A 155 4.26 18.35 21.77
N GLN A 156 4.47 17.04 21.86
CA GLN A 156 4.66 16.18 20.68
C GLN A 156 3.39 16.14 19.82
N GLY A 157 2.22 16.00 20.43
CA GLY A 157 0.93 16.03 19.73
C GLY A 157 0.68 17.35 19.01
N ILE A 158 0.92 18.49 19.68
CA ILE A 158 0.83 19.84 19.10
C ILE A 158 1.78 19.98 17.90
N LYS A 159 3.05 19.62 18.08
CA LYS A 159 4.05 19.69 17.02
C LYS A 159 3.63 18.86 15.80
N SER A 160 3.16 17.63 16.01
CA SER A 160 2.69 16.80 14.90
C SER A 160 1.51 17.41 14.16
N ILE A 161 0.57 18.07 14.85
CA ILE A 161 -0.55 18.76 14.20
C ILE A 161 -0.05 19.95 13.36
N ASP A 162 0.90 20.72 13.89
CA ASP A 162 1.50 21.85 13.16
C ASP A 162 2.30 21.40 11.94
N ASP A 163 3.08 20.32 12.07
CA ASP A 163 3.83 19.71 10.95
C ASP A 163 2.88 19.28 9.82
N TRP A 164 1.75 18.63 10.14
CA TRP A 164 0.75 18.26 9.14
C TRP A 164 0.10 19.47 8.45
N ARG A 165 -0.15 20.55 9.19
CA ARG A 165 -0.70 21.80 8.62
C ARG A 165 0.28 22.47 7.68
N ALA A 166 1.57 22.44 8.00
CA ALA A 166 2.63 22.97 7.16
C ALA A 166 2.84 22.11 5.89
N LEU A 167 2.70 20.78 6.00
CA LEU A 167 2.82 19.85 4.88
C LEU A 167 1.64 19.91 3.90
N TYR A 168 0.42 20.15 4.40
CA TYR A 168 -0.79 20.16 3.57
C TYR A 168 -1.62 21.45 3.66
N PRO A 169 -1.05 22.66 3.44
CA PRO A 169 -1.77 23.92 3.66
C PRO A 169 -3.14 24.03 2.97
N PRO A 170 -3.32 23.59 1.71
CA PRO A 170 -4.61 23.69 1.01
C PRO A 170 -5.76 22.90 1.65
N TYR A 171 -5.45 21.95 2.54
CA TYR A 171 -6.42 21.06 3.17
C TYR A 171 -6.97 21.59 4.50
N PHE A 172 -6.43 22.70 4.99
CA PHE A 172 -6.84 23.30 6.23
C PHE A 172 -7.54 24.65 6.01
N LYS A 173 -8.55 24.91 6.82
CA LYS A 173 -9.14 26.24 6.94
C LYS A 173 -8.07 27.23 7.40
N ASN A 174 -8.15 28.45 6.88
CA ASN A 174 -7.32 29.58 7.30
C ASN A 174 -7.75 30.12 8.67
N GLU A 175 -7.68 29.25 9.68
CA GLU A 175 -8.05 29.47 11.07
C GLU A 175 -6.94 28.91 11.99
N PRO A 176 -6.80 29.43 13.23
CA PRO A 176 -5.87 28.87 14.21
C PRO A 176 -6.10 27.37 14.44
N ALA A 177 -5.02 26.61 14.63
CA ALA A 177 -5.10 25.17 14.86
C ALA A 177 -5.95 24.85 16.12
N ASN A 178 -6.85 23.88 15.99
CA ASN A 178 -7.60 23.35 17.12
C ASN A 178 -6.93 22.07 17.62
N TYR A 179 -6.08 22.18 18.64
CA TYR A 179 -5.30 21.02 19.13
C TYR A 179 -6.15 19.98 19.87
N ASP A 180 -7.29 20.38 20.44
CA ASP A 180 -8.20 19.47 21.14
C ASP A 180 -9.08 18.68 20.15
N ASN A 181 -9.36 19.26 18.98
CA ASN A 181 -10.11 18.65 17.89
C ASN A 181 -9.48 19.00 16.52
N PRO A 182 -8.33 18.38 16.17
CA PRO A 182 -7.53 18.77 15.01
C PRO A 182 -8.22 18.56 13.66
N THR A 183 -9.22 17.67 13.59
CA THR A 183 -9.97 17.41 12.36
C THR A 183 -10.99 18.49 12.01
N LYS A 184 -11.40 19.33 12.97
CA LYS A 184 -12.40 20.40 12.76
C LYS A 184 -11.98 21.41 11.68
N ASN A 185 -10.66 21.58 11.55
CA ASN A 185 -10.06 22.56 10.67
C ASN A 185 -9.67 21.98 9.31
N VAL A 186 -9.87 20.69 9.08
CA VAL A 186 -9.68 20.08 7.76
C VAL A 186 -10.92 20.39 6.91
N LEU A 187 -10.71 20.72 5.63
CA LEU A 187 -11.81 20.93 4.70
C LEU A 187 -12.51 19.59 4.42
N PRO A 188 -13.85 19.50 4.55
CA PRO A 188 -14.56 18.25 4.33
C PRO A 188 -14.49 17.89 2.84
N LYS A 189 -13.87 16.75 2.55
CA LYS A 189 -14.00 16.08 1.25
C LYS A 189 -14.37 14.61 1.52
N PRO A 190 -15.64 14.22 1.34
CA PRO A 190 -16.08 12.87 1.66
C PRO A 190 -15.42 11.86 0.72
N TYR A 191 -14.70 10.90 1.28
CA TYR A 191 -14.15 9.79 0.52
C TYR A 191 -15.01 8.52 0.71
N PRO A 192 -15.27 7.72 -0.33
CA PRO A 192 -16.05 6.50 -0.19
C PRO A 192 -15.37 5.52 0.79
N SER A 193 -16.16 4.80 1.57
CA SER A 193 -15.64 3.72 2.42
C SER A 193 -14.99 2.62 1.59
N ALA A 194 -14.07 1.84 2.17
CA ALA A 194 -13.46 0.69 1.50
C ALA A 194 -14.52 -0.25 0.89
N SER A 195 -15.64 -0.49 1.56
CA SER A 195 -16.74 -1.32 1.03
C SER A 195 -17.39 -0.75 -0.24
N GLN A 196 -17.49 0.58 -0.33
CA GLN A 196 -18.03 1.27 -1.51
C GLN A 196 -17.01 1.24 -2.64
N ILE A 197 -15.74 1.51 -2.34
CA ILE A 197 -14.64 1.42 -3.30
C ILE A 197 -14.56 0.03 -3.91
N ILE A 198 -14.61 -1.02 -3.08
CA ILE A 198 -14.59 -2.42 -3.54
C ILE A 198 -15.76 -2.71 -4.48
N LYS A 199 -16.97 -2.25 -4.16
CA LYS A 199 -18.13 -2.42 -5.05
C LYS A 199 -17.93 -1.72 -6.40
N LEU A 200 -17.35 -0.52 -6.39
CA LEU A 200 -17.06 0.23 -7.62
C LEU A 200 -16.00 -0.47 -8.46
N ILE A 201 -14.90 -0.91 -7.85
CA ILE A 201 -13.82 -1.63 -8.54
C ILE A 201 -14.32 -2.94 -9.15
N ARG A 202 -15.14 -3.73 -8.44
CA ARG A 202 -15.69 -5.00 -8.97
C ARG A 202 -16.55 -4.81 -10.23
N ASN A 203 -17.15 -3.63 -10.37
CA ASN A 203 -17.95 -3.29 -11.53
C ASN A 203 -17.11 -2.65 -12.66
N SER A 204 -15.81 -2.41 -12.45
CA SER A 204 -14.92 -1.83 -13.46
C SER A 204 -14.56 -2.84 -14.54
N ASP A 205 -14.84 -2.51 -15.80
CA ASP A 205 -14.43 -3.34 -16.95
C ASP A 205 -12.91 -3.39 -17.11
N LEU A 206 -12.19 -2.31 -16.78
CA LEU A 206 -10.74 -2.28 -16.84
C LEU A 206 -10.11 -3.25 -15.83
N LEU A 207 -10.69 -3.34 -14.64
CA LEU A 207 -10.07 -4.03 -13.51
C LEU A 207 -10.52 -5.48 -13.33
N LYS A 208 -11.58 -5.90 -14.02
CA LYS A 208 -11.99 -7.32 -14.10
C LYS A 208 -10.87 -8.26 -14.52
N LYS A 209 -9.90 -7.78 -15.32
CA LYS A 209 -8.76 -8.58 -15.79
C LYS A 209 -7.74 -8.92 -14.70
N PHE A 210 -7.74 -8.21 -13.56
CA PHE A 210 -6.74 -8.40 -12.50
C PHE A 210 -7.17 -9.38 -11.41
N ASP A 211 -8.27 -10.12 -11.61
CA ASP A 211 -8.86 -11.05 -10.64
C ASP A 211 -8.80 -10.53 -9.20
N LEU A 212 -9.49 -9.42 -8.93
CA LEU A 212 -9.35 -8.70 -7.66
C LEU A 212 -10.08 -9.39 -6.49
N ASP A 213 -10.76 -10.52 -6.73
CA ASP A 213 -11.47 -11.24 -5.67
C ASP A 213 -10.51 -11.73 -4.58
N ASN A 214 -9.31 -12.20 -4.94
CA ASN A 214 -8.30 -12.62 -3.95
C ASN A 214 -7.68 -11.42 -3.19
N LEU A 215 -7.54 -10.26 -3.83
CA LEU A 215 -7.15 -9.01 -3.14
C LEU A 215 -8.16 -8.67 -2.03
N TYR A 216 -9.45 -8.77 -2.31
CA TYR A 216 -10.49 -8.48 -1.33
C TYR A 216 -10.53 -9.53 -0.22
N ILE A 217 -10.45 -10.81 -0.57
CA ILE A 217 -10.39 -11.89 0.41
C ILE A 217 -9.19 -11.66 1.34
N GLY A 218 -8.01 -11.34 0.81
CA GLY A 218 -6.83 -11.00 1.60
C GLY A 218 -7.09 -9.82 2.54
N PHE A 219 -7.59 -8.69 2.03
CA PHE A 219 -7.87 -7.51 2.85
C PHE A 219 -8.83 -7.80 4.01
N PHE A 220 -9.93 -8.52 3.74
CA PHE A 220 -10.90 -8.90 4.78
C PHE A 220 -10.36 -9.98 5.71
N PHE A 221 -9.56 -10.92 5.20
CA PHE A 221 -8.91 -11.95 6.00
C PHE A 221 -8.05 -11.33 7.10
N TYR A 222 -7.21 -10.36 6.75
CA TYR A 222 -6.40 -9.63 7.73
C TYR A 222 -7.21 -8.66 8.60
N SER A 223 -8.50 -8.43 8.30
CA SER A 223 -9.36 -7.64 9.18
C SER A 223 -9.69 -8.34 10.50
N LYS A 224 -9.45 -9.65 10.57
CA LYS A 224 -9.57 -10.43 11.82
C LYS A 224 -8.62 -9.94 12.92
N TYR A 225 -7.50 -9.30 12.59
CA TYR A 225 -6.53 -8.81 13.58
C TYR A 225 -6.94 -7.51 14.30
N GLU A 226 -8.02 -6.85 13.85
CA GLU A 226 -8.56 -5.65 14.50
C GLU A 226 -9.87 -5.90 15.27
N HIS A 227 -10.50 -7.04 15.09
CA HIS A 227 -11.84 -7.32 15.62
C HIS A 227 -11.85 -8.66 16.36
N PHE A 228 -12.27 -8.67 17.63
CA PHE A 228 -12.48 -9.92 18.37
C PHE A 228 -13.91 -10.44 18.17
N GLY A 229 -14.05 -11.66 17.64
CA GLY A 229 -15.35 -12.30 17.38
C GLY A 229 -15.22 -13.78 17.01
N ALA A 230 -16.35 -14.49 16.91
CA ALA A 230 -16.37 -15.92 16.59
C ALA A 230 -15.72 -16.24 15.22
N THR A 231 -15.95 -15.38 14.22
CA THR A 231 -15.31 -15.47 12.89
C THR A 231 -13.80 -15.26 12.97
N THR A 232 -13.35 -14.27 13.76
CA THR A 232 -11.91 -14.04 14.01
C THR A 232 -11.26 -15.25 14.65
N ASN A 233 -11.89 -15.82 15.68
CA ASN A 233 -11.38 -17.02 16.34
C ASN A 233 -11.31 -18.21 15.36
N SER A 234 -12.30 -18.38 14.48
CA SER A 234 -12.24 -19.40 13.43
C SER A 234 -11.06 -19.17 12.47
N LEU A 235 -10.82 -17.92 12.07
CA LEU A 235 -9.74 -17.55 11.13
C LEU A 235 -8.34 -17.55 11.79
N GLN A 236 -8.25 -17.47 13.11
CA GLN A 236 -7.01 -17.66 13.88
C GLN A 236 -6.63 -19.14 14.02
N ASN A 237 -7.60 -20.05 13.87
CA ASN A 237 -7.38 -21.49 13.88
C ASN A 237 -7.14 -22.08 12.48
N THR A 238 -6.96 -21.23 11.47
CA THR A 238 -6.62 -21.61 10.09
C THR A 238 -5.24 -22.27 10.01
N ASP A 239 -5.10 -23.25 9.11
CA ASP A 239 -3.83 -23.93 8.85
C ASP A 239 -2.75 -22.96 8.35
N MET A 240 -1.51 -23.16 8.81
CA MET A 240 -0.38 -22.29 8.47
C MET A 240 -0.06 -22.23 6.98
N ASN A 241 -0.34 -23.29 6.21
CA ASN A 241 -0.13 -23.25 4.77
C ASN A 241 -1.21 -22.40 4.08
N MET A 242 -2.44 -22.41 4.58
CA MET A 242 -3.48 -21.51 4.08
C MET A 242 -3.18 -20.04 4.43
N LEU A 243 -2.66 -19.78 5.64
CA LEU A 243 -2.15 -18.44 6.01
C LEU A 243 -1.02 -18.00 5.07
N PHE A 244 -0.09 -18.91 4.79
CA PHE A 244 1.00 -18.69 3.85
C PHE A 244 0.50 -18.37 2.44
N TYR A 245 -0.48 -19.11 1.91
CA TYR A 245 -1.06 -18.82 0.60
C TYR A 245 -1.69 -17.44 0.53
N PHE A 246 -2.50 -17.04 1.52
CA PHE A 246 -3.07 -15.68 1.56
C PHE A 246 -2.00 -14.59 1.61
N MET A 247 -0.91 -14.84 2.31
CA MET A 247 0.22 -13.91 2.37
C MET A 247 0.93 -13.80 1.02
N MET A 248 1.22 -14.92 0.37
CA MET A 248 1.83 -14.93 -0.97
C MET A 248 0.96 -14.20 -1.99
N ASP A 249 -0.35 -14.46 -2.00
CA ASP A 249 -1.33 -13.74 -2.85
C ASP A 249 -1.28 -12.24 -2.58
N SER A 250 -1.24 -11.85 -1.31
CA SER A 250 -1.20 -10.44 -0.92
C SER A 250 0.07 -9.76 -1.41
N PHE A 251 1.23 -10.42 -1.32
CA PHE A 251 2.48 -9.89 -1.86
C PHE A 251 2.45 -9.77 -3.38
N THR A 252 1.78 -10.67 -4.09
CA THR A 252 1.59 -10.54 -5.55
C THR A 252 0.90 -9.21 -5.89
N TYR A 253 -0.17 -8.84 -5.17
CA TYR A 253 -0.85 -7.56 -5.39
C TYR A 253 -0.02 -6.35 -4.99
N ILE A 254 0.73 -6.43 -3.89
CA ILE A 254 1.62 -5.35 -3.43
C ILE A 254 2.71 -5.10 -4.49
N LEU A 255 3.33 -6.16 -5.00
CA LEU A 255 4.36 -6.05 -6.02
C LEU A 255 3.80 -5.60 -7.38
N LEU A 256 2.59 -6.04 -7.74
CA LEU A 256 1.87 -5.53 -8.92
C LEU A 256 1.59 -4.03 -8.79
N SER A 257 1.14 -3.58 -7.62
CA SER A 257 0.94 -2.17 -7.31
C SER A 257 2.24 -1.36 -7.50
N CYS A 258 3.35 -1.83 -6.94
CA CYS A 258 4.67 -1.24 -7.15
C CYS A 258 5.05 -1.15 -8.64
N GLN A 259 4.78 -2.21 -9.41
CA GLN A 259 5.04 -2.25 -10.85
C GLN A 259 4.20 -1.22 -11.62
N LEU A 260 2.91 -1.09 -11.28
CA LEU A 260 2.02 -0.12 -11.93
C LEU A 260 2.43 1.32 -11.58
N LEU A 261 2.81 1.59 -10.34
CA LEU A 261 3.27 2.91 -9.90
C LEU A 261 4.56 3.32 -10.61
N SER A 262 5.51 2.39 -10.79
CA SER A 262 6.77 2.69 -11.46
C SER A 262 6.59 3.12 -12.92
N VAL A 263 5.56 2.60 -13.62
CA VAL A 263 5.18 3.05 -14.97
C VAL A 263 4.71 4.51 -14.97
N HIS A 264 3.97 4.94 -13.95
CA HIS A 264 3.50 6.33 -13.87
C HIS A 264 4.64 7.32 -13.65
N PHE A 265 5.71 6.92 -12.97
CA PHE A 265 6.86 7.79 -12.72
C PHE A 265 7.66 8.07 -13.99
N GLU A 266 7.71 7.13 -14.93
CA GLU A 266 8.31 7.34 -16.26
C GLU A 266 7.56 8.43 -17.04
N ASP A 267 6.24 8.31 -17.17
CA ASP A 267 5.39 9.30 -17.88
C ASP A 267 5.45 10.69 -17.21
N ALA A 268 5.51 10.72 -15.87
CA ALA A 268 5.63 11.96 -15.11
C ALA A 268 6.97 12.67 -15.34
N ASN A 269 8.07 11.93 -15.31
CA ASN A 269 9.41 12.46 -15.55
C ASN A 269 9.55 12.96 -16.98
N TYR A 270 9.09 12.19 -17.97
CA TYR A 270 9.09 12.61 -19.37
C TYR A 270 8.36 13.95 -19.56
N LYS A 271 7.17 14.11 -18.95
CA LYS A 271 6.39 15.35 -19.02
C LYS A 271 7.09 16.53 -18.31
N TYR A 272 7.69 16.28 -17.15
CA TYR A 272 8.42 17.28 -16.36
C TYR A 272 9.64 17.84 -17.13
N TYR A 273 10.52 16.96 -17.63
CA TYR A 273 11.70 17.38 -18.38
C TYR A 273 11.37 18.05 -19.71
N LYS A 274 10.26 17.66 -20.35
CA LYS A 274 9.74 18.33 -21.55
C LYS A 274 9.20 19.75 -21.27
N GLN A 275 8.64 19.99 -20.08
CA GLN A 275 8.11 21.30 -19.70
C GLN A 275 9.20 22.31 -19.33
N ILE A 276 10.31 21.85 -18.73
CA ILE A 276 11.41 22.72 -18.30
C ILE A 276 12.37 23.06 -19.45
N ASN A 277 12.53 22.15 -20.42
CA ASN A 277 13.46 22.31 -21.54
C ASN A 277 12.77 22.79 -22.84
N SER A 278 11.81 23.72 -22.77
CA SER A 278 11.06 24.14 -23.98
C SER A 278 11.94 24.74 -25.09
N ASP A 279 13.18 25.16 -24.78
CA ASP A 279 14.11 25.80 -25.73
C ASP A 279 15.45 25.05 -25.92
N TYR A 280 15.66 23.91 -25.27
CA TYR A 280 16.87 23.09 -25.44
C TYR A 280 16.49 21.63 -25.57
N GLU A 281 17.24 20.87 -26.38
CA GLU A 281 17.07 19.43 -26.53
C GLU A 281 16.76 18.78 -25.18
N CYS A 282 15.61 18.12 -25.09
CA CYS A 282 15.09 17.45 -23.90
C CYS A 282 16.24 16.78 -23.16
N ASP A 283 16.47 17.09 -21.89
CA ASP A 283 17.48 16.40 -21.07
C ASP A 283 17.10 14.91 -20.98
N THR A 284 17.57 14.14 -21.97
CA THR A 284 17.25 12.72 -22.15
C THR A 284 17.93 11.88 -21.08
N GLU A 285 19.04 12.36 -20.49
CA GLU A 285 19.83 11.59 -19.52
C GLU A 285 19.06 11.30 -18.22
N GLY A 286 18.29 12.26 -17.69
CA GLY A 286 17.46 12.07 -16.50
C GLY A 286 16.29 11.10 -16.74
N SER A 287 15.62 11.24 -17.89
CA SER A 287 14.52 10.35 -18.30
C SER A 287 15.00 8.93 -18.59
N ASP A 288 16.13 8.79 -19.30
CA ASP A 288 16.73 7.50 -19.66
C ASP A 288 17.22 6.74 -18.41
N LYS A 289 17.74 7.46 -17.41
CA LYS A 289 18.16 6.85 -16.14
C LYS A 289 16.98 6.25 -15.37
N ILE A 290 15.86 6.96 -15.28
CA ILE A 290 14.67 6.45 -14.56
C ILE A 290 14.02 5.31 -15.32
N PHE A 291 13.99 5.38 -16.66
CA PHE A 291 13.56 4.28 -17.51
C PHE A 291 14.39 3.01 -17.25
N LEU A 292 15.72 3.11 -17.24
CA LEU A 292 16.59 1.96 -16.98
C LEU A 292 16.40 1.36 -15.58
N ILE A 293 16.23 2.21 -14.56
CA ILE A 293 15.96 1.74 -13.18
C ILE A 293 14.58 1.06 -13.12
N ARG A 294 13.57 1.58 -13.83
CA ARG A 294 12.24 0.96 -13.92
C ARG A 294 12.31 -0.40 -14.61
N GLU A 295 13.01 -0.51 -15.73
CA GLU A 295 13.16 -1.79 -16.44
C GLU A 295 13.90 -2.82 -15.58
N GLU A 296 14.91 -2.40 -14.80
CA GLU A 296 15.53 -3.26 -13.79
C GLU A 296 14.54 -3.71 -12.72
N PHE A 297 13.70 -2.79 -12.22
CA PHE A 297 12.67 -3.08 -11.24
C PHE A 297 11.65 -4.11 -11.76
N VAL A 298 11.11 -3.89 -12.96
CA VAL A 298 10.17 -4.80 -13.63
C VAL A 298 10.82 -6.16 -13.89
N ARG A 299 12.09 -6.18 -14.33
CA ARG A 299 12.85 -7.42 -14.53
C ARG A 299 12.99 -8.22 -13.25
N ILE A 300 13.34 -7.59 -12.12
CA ILE A 300 13.42 -8.26 -10.81
C ILE A 300 12.07 -8.88 -10.43
N LEU A 301 10.99 -8.10 -10.58
CA LEU A 301 9.63 -8.58 -10.30
C LEU A 301 9.20 -9.75 -11.20
N ASN A 302 9.71 -9.85 -12.42
CA ASN A 302 9.33 -10.92 -13.35
C ASN A 302 10.24 -12.16 -13.26
N THR A 303 11.51 -11.98 -12.88
CA THR A 303 12.51 -13.08 -12.87
C THR A 303 12.45 -13.91 -11.59
N ASN A 304 12.08 -13.29 -10.48
CA ASN A 304 12.07 -13.91 -9.15
C ASN A 304 10.66 -14.18 -8.61
N ARG A 305 9.62 -14.08 -9.45
CA ARG A 305 8.25 -14.45 -9.07
C ARG A 305 8.21 -15.95 -8.72
N PRO A 306 7.59 -16.33 -7.59
CA PRO A 306 7.32 -17.73 -7.29
C PRO A 306 6.50 -18.33 -8.45
N THR A 307 7.09 -19.31 -9.16
CA THR A 307 6.63 -19.84 -10.46
C THR A 307 5.30 -20.61 -10.43
N GLU A 308 4.57 -20.61 -9.33
CA GLU A 308 3.27 -21.30 -9.21
C GLU A 308 2.07 -20.34 -9.04
N TYR A 309 2.31 -19.03 -9.02
CA TYR A 309 1.24 -18.04 -8.90
C TYR A 309 1.01 -17.30 -10.22
N ILE A 310 0.03 -17.83 -10.96
CA ILE A 310 -0.79 -17.21 -12.01
C ILE A 310 0.00 -16.32 -12.99
N ASP A 311 0.19 -16.82 -14.21
CA ASP A 311 0.45 -15.99 -15.38
C ASP A 311 -0.56 -14.83 -15.42
N PRO A 312 -0.11 -13.56 -15.32
CA PRO A 312 -0.97 -12.46 -15.65
C PRO A 312 -1.08 -12.41 -17.18
N ILE A 313 -2.14 -13.00 -17.71
CA ILE A 313 -2.58 -12.76 -19.09
C ILE A 313 -3.11 -11.32 -19.20
#